data_AF-A0A371NC33-F1
#
_entry.id   AF-A0A371NC33-F1
#
_cell.length_a   1.000
_cell.length_b   1.000
_cell.length_c   1.000
_cell.angle_alpha   90.00
_cell.angle_beta   90.00
_cell.angle_gamma   90.00
#
_symmetry.space_group_name_H-M   'P 1'
#
loop_
_entity.id
_entity.type
_entity.pdbx_description
1 polymer ?
#
loop_
_entity_poly.entity_id
_entity_poly.type
_entity_poly.pdbx_seq_one_letter_code
_entity_poly.pdbx_strand_id
1 'polypeptide(L)'
;MKVKVEDFGFREDRGMNYVRYRVSGLDEELTEKLIERLDEDTERDEGDLIITVFYEREYFPFGSEESKVKMEDFIAREEIEMMVFLSSVLED
;
A
#
# COMPACT_ATOMS: atom_id res chain seq x y z
N MET A 1 -8.17 11.01 4.77
CA MET A 1 -7.41 9.83 4.32
C MET A 1 -6.65 9.20 5.49
N LYS A 2 -6.78 7.89 5.67
CA LYS A 2 -6.00 7.05 6.59
C LYS A 2 -5.53 5.83 5.82
N VAL A 3 -4.27 5.44 5.99
CA VAL A 3 -3.68 4.26 5.33
C VAL A 3 -3.34 3.22 6.38
N LYS A 4 -3.66 1.95 6.08
CA LYS A 4 -3.31 0.79 6.90
C LYS A 4 -2.74 -0.31 6.03
N VAL A 5 -1.66 -0.95 6.49
CA VAL A 5 -1.22 -2.22 5.87
C VAL A 5 -2.22 -3.29 6.29
N GLU A 6 -2.92 -3.85 5.31
CA GLU A 6 -3.92 -4.89 5.51
C GLU A 6 -3.28 -6.28 5.45
N ASP A 7 -2.39 -6.49 4.49
CA ASP A 7 -1.70 -7.76 4.27
C ASP A 7 -0.36 -7.53 3.55
N PHE A 8 0.57 -8.46 3.69
CA PHE A 8 1.81 -8.48 2.93
C PHE A 8 2.36 -9.89 2.85
N GLY A 9 3.06 -10.20 1.77
CA GLY A 9 3.59 -11.54 1.59
C GLY A 9 4.23 -11.75 0.24
N PHE A 10 4.25 -13.01 -0.18
CA PHE A 10 4.79 -13.44 -1.45
C PHE A 10 3.69 -14.04 -2.32
N ARG A 11 3.56 -13.55 -3.55
CA ARG A 11 2.63 -14.04 -4.57
C ARG A 11 3.38 -15.01 -5.47
N GLU A 12 3.19 -16.31 -5.26
CA GLU A 12 3.90 -17.38 -6.00
C GLU A 12 3.61 -17.35 -7.52
N ASP A 13 2.39 -16.99 -7.90
CA ASP A 13 1.93 -16.86 -9.29
C ASP A 13 2.65 -15.74 -10.06
N ARG A 14 3.07 -14.68 -9.35
CA ARG A 14 3.83 -13.56 -9.92
C ARG A 14 5.33 -13.61 -9.61
N GLY A 15 5.74 -14.46 -8.68
CA GLY A 15 7.13 -14.53 -8.22
C GLY A 15 7.61 -13.25 -7.51
N MET A 16 6.69 -12.43 -7.00
CA MET A 16 6.97 -11.12 -6.41
C MET A 16 6.39 -11.02 -4.99
N ASN A 17 7.00 -10.17 -4.16
CA ASN A 17 6.39 -9.82 -2.89
C ASN A 17 5.30 -8.76 -3.11
N TYR A 18 4.39 -8.63 -2.16
CA TYR A 18 3.37 -7.61 -2.20
C TYR A 18 3.13 -6.99 -0.83
N VAL A 19 2.65 -5.75 -0.85
CA VAL A 19 2.01 -5.11 0.28
C VAL A 19 0.65 -4.61 -0.16
N ARG A 20 -0.38 -4.94 0.61
CA ARG A 20 -1.77 -4.53 0.40
C ARG A 20 -2.13 -3.50 1.44
N TYR A 21 -2.53 -2.32 0.98
CA TYR A 21 -2.91 -1.20 1.82
C TYR A 21 -4.42 -0.97 1.71
N ARG A 22 -5.07 -0.74 2.85
CA ARG A 22 -6.45 -0.26 2.94
C ARG A 22 -6.43 1.24 3.21
N VAL A 23 -7.05 2.00 2.33
CA VAL A 23 -7.14 3.45 2.40
C VAL A 23 -8.59 3.86 2.65
N SER A 24 -8.82 4.48 3.81
CA SER A 24 -10.15 4.88 4.28
C SER A 24 -10.29 6.39 4.41
N GLY A 25 -11.54 6.86 4.42
CA GLY A 25 -11.86 8.29 4.55
C GLY A 25 -11.43 9.10 3.32
N LEU A 26 -11.62 8.51 2.15
CA LEU A 26 -11.64 9.18 0.85
C LEU A 26 -13.10 9.40 0.45
N ASP A 27 -13.38 10.48 -0.28
CA ASP A 27 -14.65 10.62 -1.00
C ASP A 27 -14.53 9.99 -2.40
N GLU A 28 -15.65 9.95 -3.13
CA GLU A 28 -15.71 9.31 -4.45
C GLU A 28 -14.79 9.98 -5.47
N GLU A 29 -14.68 11.32 -5.43
CA GLU A 29 -13.82 12.09 -6.34
C GLU A 29 -12.34 11.79 -6.11
N LEU A 30 -11.89 11.79 -4.85
CA LEU A 30 -10.50 11.48 -4.50
C LEU A 30 -10.18 10.01 -4.79
N THR A 31 -11.14 9.10 -4.58
CA THR A 31 -10.98 7.68 -4.91
C THR A 31 -10.76 7.48 -6.41
N GLU A 32 -11.55 8.16 -7.25
CA GLU A 32 -11.39 8.11 -8.71
C GLU A 32 -10.05 8.67 -9.18
N LYS A 33 -9.65 9.82 -8.63
CA LYS A 33 -8.33 10.40 -8.93
C LYS A 33 -7.19 9.45 -8.63
N LEU A 34 -7.23 8.75 -7.50
CA LEU A 34 -6.20 7.76 -7.16
C LEU A 34 -6.23 6.58 -8.12
N ILE A 35 -7.41 6.01 -8.42
CA ILE A 35 -7.53 4.89 -9.37
C ILE A 35 -7.00 5.25 -10.77
N GLU A 36 -7.25 6.48 -11.23
CA GLU A 36 -6.82 6.92 -12.56
C GLU A 36 -5.32 7.24 -12.65
N ARG A 37 -4.70 7.65 -11.54
CA ARG A 37 -3.31 8.14 -11.51
C ARG A 37 -2.30 7.13 -11.00
N LEU A 38 -2.74 6.13 -10.24
CA LEU A 38 -1.87 5.07 -9.75
C LEU A 38 -1.68 4.02 -10.85
N ASP A 39 -0.43 3.67 -11.10
CA ASP A 39 -0.07 2.51 -11.95
C ASP A 39 -0.27 1.17 -11.21
N GLU A 40 -0.57 1.21 -9.91
CA GLU A 40 -0.71 0.07 -9.02
C GLU A 40 -2.09 -0.61 -9.14
N ASP A 41 -2.18 -1.85 -8.66
CA ASP A 41 -3.44 -2.60 -8.65
C ASP A 41 -4.38 -2.05 -7.57
N THR A 42 -5.57 -1.59 -7.98
CA THR A 42 -6.54 -0.92 -7.10
C THR A 42 -7.92 -1.58 -7.15
N GLU A 43 -8.55 -1.71 -5.98
CA GLU A 43 -9.86 -2.32 -5.81
C GLU A 43 -10.70 -1.52 -4.81
N ARG A 44 -11.99 -1.32 -5.10
CA ARG A 44 -12.93 -0.70 -4.14
C ARG A 44 -13.53 -1.78 -3.25
N ASP A 45 -13.44 -1.61 -1.93
CA ASP A 45 -14.00 -2.54 -0.94
C ASP A 45 -14.72 -1.78 0.18
N GLU A 46 -16.04 -1.98 0.32
CA GLU A 46 -16.88 -1.37 1.36
C GLU A 46 -16.74 0.17 1.55
N GLY A 47 -16.36 0.89 0.50
CA GLY A 47 -16.15 2.35 0.55
C GLY A 47 -14.71 2.77 0.88
N ASP A 48 -13.82 1.81 1.09
CA ASP A 48 -12.38 1.98 1.12
C ASP A 48 -11.75 1.68 -0.25
N LEU A 49 -10.53 2.17 -0.45
CA LEU A 49 -9.68 1.84 -1.59
C LEU A 49 -8.58 0.89 -1.13
N ILE A 50 -8.50 -0.27 -1.77
CA ILE A 50 -7.43 -1.23 -1.59
C ILE A 50 -6.38 -1.02 -2.67
N ILE A 51 -5.11 -0.94 -2.28
CA ILE A 51 -3.98 -0.74 -3.18
C ILE A 51 -2.99 -1.87 -2.94
N THR A 52 -2.64 -2.62 -3.99
CA THR A 52 -1.63 -3.68 -3.92
C THR A 52 -0.39 -3.25 -4.71
N VAL A 53 0.71 -3.10 -3.99
CA VAL A 53 2.02 -2.78 -4.57
C VAL A 53 2.88 -4.03 -4.62
N PHE A 54 3.48 -4.31 -5.78
CA PHE A 54 4.36 -5.46 -5.96
C PHE A 54 5.83 -5.04 -5.90
N TYR A 55 6.61 -5.81 -5.14
CA TYR A 55 8.04 -5.55 -4.93
C TYR A 55 8.87 -6.73 -5.42
N GLU A 56 9.94 -6.42 -6.15
CA GLU A 56 11.05 -7.38 -6.27
C GLU A 56 11.65 -7.65 -4.88
N ARG A 57 12.29 -8.81 -4.73
CA ARG A 57 12.78 -9.28 -3.43
C ARG A 57 13.72 -8.30 -2.73
N GLU A 58 14.53 -7.56 -3.48
CA GLU A 58 15.48 -6.59 -2.93
C GLU A 58 14.83 -5.30 -2.41
N TYR A 59 13.62 -4.97 -2.88
CA TYR A 59 12.88 -3.76 -2.49
C TYR A 59 11.74 -4.05 -1.51
N PHE A 60 11.52 -5.31 -1.14
CA PHE A 60 10.41 -5.68 -0.27
C PHE A 60 10.60 -5.12 1.15
N PRO A 61 9.74 -4.20 1.62
CA PRO A 61 9.96 -3.48 2.87
C PRO A 61 9.98 -4.38 4.10
N PHE A 62 9.27 -5.52 4.04
CA PHE A 62 9.20 -6.48 5.14
C PHE A 62 10.13 -7.69 4.96
N GLY A 63 11.03 -7.68 3.97
CA GLY A 63 11.86 -8.83 3.62
C GLY A 63 13.11 -9.05 4.49
N SER A 64 13.46 -8.10 5.36
CA SER A 64 14.69 -8.16 6.17
C SER A 64 14.54 -9.03 7.42
N GLU A 65 15.66 -9.50 7.99
CA GLU A 65 15.61 -10.18 9.30
C GLU A 65 15.25 -9.19 10.44
N GLU A 66 15.58 -7.90 10.26
CA GLU A 66 15.27 -6.85 11.23
C GLU A 66 13.76 -6.55 11.30
N SER A 67 13.05 -6.62 10.16
CA SER A 67 11.59 -6.47 10.13
C SER A 67 10.89 -7.54 10.98
N LYS A 68 11.45 -8.76 11.05
CA LYS A 68 10.88 -9.87 11.84
C LYS A 68 10.95 -9.62 13.34
N VAL A 69 11.88 -8.78 13.81
CA VAL A 69 12.06 -8.47 15.23
C VAL A 69 11.20 -7.27 15.66
N LYS A 70 10.98 -6.30 14.75
CA LYS A 70 10.23 -5.07 15.02
C LYS A 70 9.20 -4.77 13.93
N MET A 71 8.37 -5.76 13.61
CA MET A 71 7.42 -5.66 12.48
C MET A 71 6.49 -4.45 12.58
N GLU A 72 6.04 -4.12 13.79
CA GLU A 72 5.16 -2.97 14.03
C GLU A 72 5.79 -1.63 13.62
N ASP A 73 7.11 -1.44 13.82
CA ASP A 73 7.81 -0.22 13.41
C ASP A 73 7.86 -0.10 11.88
N PHE A 74 8.08 -1.22 11.19
CA PHE A 74 8.08 -1.27 9.72
C PHE A 74 6.69 -1.04 9.15
N ILE A 75 5.65 -1.64 9.73
CA ILE A 75 4.25 -1.39 9.33
C ILE A 75 3.93 0.10 9.50
N ALA A 76 4.24 0.69 10.66
CA ALA A 76 3.97 2.09 10.92
C ALA A 76 4.71 3.01 9.93
N ARG A 77 5.96 2.68 9.59
CA ARG A 77 6.73 3.41 8.59
C ARG A 77 6.10 3.31 7.20
N GLU A 78 5.75 2.11 6.75
CA GLU A 78 5.10 1.90 5.45
C GLU A 78 3.74 2.61 5.34
N GLU A 79 2.94 2.60 6.41
CA GLU A 79 1.68 3.36 6.46
C GLU A 79 1.90 4.87 6.28
N ILE A 80 2.96 5.42 6.89
CA ILE A 80 3.32 6.84 6.75
C ILE A 80 3.83 7.12 5.33
N GLU A 81 4.75 6.31 4.82
CA GLU A 81 5.32 6.49 3.47
C GLU A 81 4.24 6.43 2.39
N MET A 82 3.34 5.45 2.47
CA MET A 82 2.21 5.33 1.54
C MET A 82 1.23 6.51 1.69
N MET A 83 0.94 6.97 2.91
CA MET A 83 0.09 8.15 3.10
C MET A 83 0.68 9.41 2.44
N VAL A 84 1.99 9.63 2.58
CA VAL A 84 2.68 10.76 1.95
C VAL A 84 2.65 10.63 0.43
N PHE A 85 2.93 9.44 -0.10
CA PHE A 85 2.86 9.16 -1.53
C PHE A 85 1.48 9.45 -2.12
N LEU A 86 0.41 8.90 -1.54
CA LEU A 86 -0.95 9.13 -2.02
C LEU A 86 -1.37 10.60 -1.92
N SER A 87 -0.90 11.31 -0.89
CA SER A 87 -1.16 12.75 -0.75
C SER A 87 -0.50 13.52 -1.90
N SER A 88 0.75 13.19 -2.24
CA SER A 88 1.44 13.77 -3.39
C SER A 88 0.71 13.50 -4.71
N VAL A 89 0.20 12.29 -4.93
CA VAL A 89 -0.57 11.95 -6.14
C VAL A 89 -1.86 12.76 -6.25
N LEU A 90 -2.48 13.13 -5.14
CA LEU A 90 -3.71 13.93 -5.11
C LEU A 90 -3.47 15.44 -5.29
N GLU A 91 -2.27 15.93 -4.94
CA GLU A 91 -1.89 17.34 -5.06
C GLU A 91 -1.44 17.74 -6.48
N ASP A 92 -0.94 16.79 -7.28
CA ASP A 92 -0.64 16.97 -8.72
C ASP A 92 -1.90 17.06 -9.60
#